data_AF-A0A9D7NY69-F1
#
_entry.id   AF-A0A9D7NY69-F1
#
_cell.length_a   1.000
_cell.length_b   1.000
_cell.length_c   1.000
_cell.angle_alpha   90.00
_cell.angle_beta   90.00
_cell.angle_gamma   90.00
#
_symmetry.space_group_name_H-M   'P 1'
#
loop_
_entity.id
_entity.type
_entity.pdbx_description
1 polymer ?
#
loop_
_entity_poly.entity_id
_entity_poly.type
_entity_poly.pdbx_seq_one_letter_code
_entity_poly.pdbx_strand_id
1 'polypeptide(L)'
;MPSITTAQRLQQALRDTAGKCPVAPANHQLLRHQGDTVFRSADELLGYHRYRRSAGAFKARNKGASIAFEQSALAQSKSALRSAGSLSRSAMTVLQQATHTGWLHEVHSNFTAAVATSGEVQVADLWRQVRNDPAFATHLAQLGLGADVLTACDEHLATAQGSVVERNGALVMRQGSAPEIVLGGMPQGRPRTVVDLLQRGGAAALMDHVIAGRPGPGPTLTVPADRIPVDAFVAAGIALASKQVADHTRRMEDTGVATYEGNDPATILFIIGVVLLIAGAIGSFATCDSDNTTLYNPDLCIASQIALFLGLVLMGVGGWALLTNAAATAGIAGLAFGAGFPVLLLAVLGFEAAIDVDITVDDF
;
A
#
# COMPACT_ATOMS: atom_id res chain seq x y z
N MET A 1 -14.87 31.11 19.80
CA MET A 1 -13.91 30.83 18.71
C MET A 1 -14.03 29.36 18.38
N PRO A 2 -14.37 28.96 17.14
CA PRO A 2 -14.40 27.55 16.78
C PRO A 2 -12.98 26.96 16.92
N SER A 3 -12.84 25.87 17.67
CA SER A 3 -11.58 25.17 17.85
C SER A 3 -11.13 24.57 16.51
N ILE A 4 -9.95 24.93 16.03
CA ILE A 4 -9.34 24.35 14.83
C ILE A 4 -9.10 22.86 15.07
N THR A 5 -9.55 22.00 14.15
CA THR A 5 -9.35 20.54 14.29
C THR A 5 -7.89 20.17 14.07
N THR A 6 -7.44 19.02 14.58
CA THR A 6 -6.06 18.53 14.36
C THR A 6 -5.74 18.39 12.88
N ALA A 7 -6.70 17.94 12.07
CA ALA A 7 -6.56 17.83 10.63
C ALA A 7 -6.35 19.22 9.97
N GLN A 8 -7.06 20.26 10.40
CA GLN A 8 -6.85 21.63 9.91
C GLN A 8 -5.47 22.18 10.31
N ARG A 9 -4.98 21.84 11.52
CA ARG A 9 -3.62 22.19 11.94
C ARG A 9 -2.56 21.50 11.08
N LEU A 10 -2.76 20.23 10.73
CA LEU A 10 -1.88 19.53 9.81
C LEU A 10 -1.85 20.19 8.43
N GLN A 11 -3.01 20.56 7.89
CA GLN A 11 -3.09 21.24 6.59
C GLN A 11 -2.35 22.58 6.61
N GLN A 12 -2.47 23.33 7.70
CA GLN A 12 -1.71 24.57 7.87
C GLN A 12 -0.20 24.31 7.96
N ALA A 13 0.22 23.30 8.73
CA ALA A 13 1.63 22.94 8.83
C ALA A 13 2.22 22.43 7.49
N LEU A 14 1.43 21.69 6.72
CA LEU A 14 1.77 21.29 5.36
C LEU A 14 1.85 22.49 4.44
N ARG A 15 0.96 23.49 4.53
CA ARG A 15 1.09 24.76 3.78
C ARG A 15 2.40 25.47 4.07
N ASP A 16 2.76 25.54 5.34
CA ASP A 16 3.96 26.25 5.81
C ASP A 16 5.26 25.53 5.39
N THR A 17 5.16 24.24 5.03
CA THR A 17 6.29 23.40 4.57
C THR A 17 6.26 23.10 3.06
N ALA A 18 5.10 23.17 2.40
CA ALA A 18 4.89 22.78 1.00
C ALA A 18 5.60 23.71 0.00
N GLY A 19 5.75 25.00 0.33
CA GLY A 19 6.55 25.94 -0.47
C GLY A 19 8.08 25.69 -0.43
N LYS A 20 8.51 24.59 0.18
CA LYS A 20 9.92 24.17 0.28
C LYS A 20 10.13 22.74 -0.18
N CYS A 21 9.22 22.17 -0.97
CA CYS A 21 9.52 20.93 -1.70
C CYS A 21 10.16 21.34 -3.03
N PRO A 22 11.50 21.48 -3.13
CA PRO A 22 12.11 21.48 -4.45
C PRO A 22 11.77 20.12 -5.03
N VAL A 23 10.80 20.12 -5.93
CA VAL A 23 10.42 18.92 -6.65
C VAL A 23 11.66 18.54 -7.44
N ALA A 24 12.51 17.68 -6.86
CA ALA A 24 13.69 17.15 -7.53
C ALA A 24 13.24 16.67 -8.91
N PRO A 25 14.04 16.84 -9.98
CA PRO A 25 13.58 16.65 -11.35
C PRO A 25 13.18 15.19 -11.57
N ALA A 26 11.96 14.84 -11.20
CA ALA A 26 11.37 13.57 -11.54
C ALA A 26 10.92 13.70 -12.98
N ASN A 27 11.17 12.64 -13.73
CA ASN A 27 10.67 12.49 -15.06
C ASN A 27 9.13 12.45 -15.03
N HIS A 28 8.48 13.61 -15.25
CA HIS A 28 7.02 13.73 -15.28
C HIS A 28 6.37 12.79 -16.32
N GLN A 29 7.07 12.51 -17.42
CA GLN A 29 6.58 11.56 -18.42
C GLN A 29 6.57 10.14 -17.88
N LEU A 30 7.61 9.75 -17.12
CA LEU A 30 7.64 8.46 -16.43
C LEU A 30 6.50 8.35 -15.43
N LEU A 31 6.28 9.35 -14.58
CA LEU A 31 5.19 9.34 -13.59
C LEU A 31 3.80 9.23 -14.25
N ARG A 32 3.56 9.98 -15.34
CA ARG A 32 2.30 9.87 -16.10
C ARG A 32 2.13 8.49 -16.73
N HIS A 33 3.17 7.96 -17.36
CA HIS A 33 3.13 6.63 -17.98
C HIS A 33 2.88 5.51 -16.96
N GLN A 34 3.51 5.59 -15.78
CA GLN A 34 3.23 4.67 -14.68
C GLN A 34 1.81 4.88 -14.12
N GLY A 35 1.34 6.12 -14.06
CA GLY A 35 -0.05 6.47 -13.72
C GLY A 35 -1.07 5.73 -14.58
N ASP A 36 -0.98 5.84 -15.91
CA ASP A 36 -1.91 5.17 -16.83
C ASP A 36 -1.94 3.65 -16.63
N THR A 37 -0.77 3.06 -16.36
CA THR A 37 -0.65 1.62 -16.10
C THR A 37 -1.30 1.23 -14.77
N VAL A 38 -1.09 2.04 -13.73
CA VAL A 38 -1.63 1.85 -12.38
C VAL A 38 -3.15 1.93 -12.40
N PHE A 39 -3.73 2.98 -12.97
CA PHE A 39 -5.18 3.18 -12.95
C PHE A 39 -5.91 2.08 -13.73
N ARG A 40 -5.41 1.72 -14.91
CA ARG A 40 -5.95 0.60 -15.69
C ARG A 40 -5.88 -0.72 -14.93
N SER A 41 -4.72 -1.02 -14.33
CA SER A 41 -4.53 -2.27 -13.57
C SER A 41 -5.39 -2.31 -12.31
N ALA A 42 -5.58 -1.17 -11.64
CA ALA A 42 -6.46 -1.02 -10.48
C ALA A 42 -7.92 -1.32 -10.84
N ASP A 43 -8.43 -0.76 -11.95
CA ASP A 43 -9.79 -1.01 -12.43
C ASP A 43 -10.00 -2.49 -12.79
N GLU A 44 -9.04 -3.12 -13.47
CA GLU A 44 -9.07 -4.55 -13.79
C GLU A 44 -9.09 -5.43 -12.53
N LEU A 45 -8.27 -5.10 -11.51
CA LEU A 45 -8.23 -5.82 -10.25
C LEU A 45 -9.51 -5.66 -9.43
N LEU A 46 -10.12 -4.47 -9.40
CA LEU A 46 -11.43 -4.27 -8.77
C LEU A 46 -12.55 -4.98 -9.54
N GLY A 47 -12.47 -5.00 -10.88
CA GLY A 47 -13.35 -5.81 -11.72
C GLY A 47 -13.27 -7.30 -11.34
N TYR A 48 -12.06 -7.82 -11.16
CA TYR A 48 -11.84 -9.18 -10.69
C TYR A 48 -12.37 -9.43 -9.27
N HIS A 49 -12.19 -8.49 -8.34
CA HIS A 49 -12.73 -8.60 -6.99
C HIS A 49 -14.28 -8.68 -7.00
N ARG A 50 -14.94 -7.88 -7.83
CA ARG A 50 -16.39 -7.94 -8.03
C ARG A 50 -16.82 -9.27 -8.64
N TYR A 51 -16.10 -9.73 -9.67
CA TYR A 51 -16.31 -11.04 -10.27
C TYR A 51 -16.26 -12.13 -9.19
N ARG A 52 -15.25 -12.14 -8.32
CA ARG A 52 -15.14 -13.12 -7.21
C ARG A 52 -16.35 -13.11 -6.28
N ARG A 53 -16.82 -11.93 -5.88
CA ARG A 53 -18.02 -11.81 -5.02
C ARG A 53 -19.24 -12.42 -5.70
N SER A 54 -19.43 -12.14 -7.01
CA SER A 54 -20.53 -12.72 -7.79
C SER A 54 -20.37 -14.24 -8.02
N ALA A 55 -19.16 -14.71 -8.28
CA ALA A 55 -18.80 -16.10 -8.48
C ALA A 55 -19.05 -16.92 -7.21
N GLY A 56 -18.66 -16.40 -6.04
CA GLY A 56 -18.95 -17.00 -4.74
C GLY A 56 -20.45 -17.10 -4.48
N ALA A 57 -21.22 -16.04 -4.76
CA ALA A 57 -22.68 -16.07 -4.63
C ALA A 57 -23.37 -17.06 -5.59
N PHE A 58 -22.87 -17.17 -6.83
CA PHE A 58 -23.36 -18.15 -7.81
C PHE A 58 -23.08 -19.59 -7.36
N LYS A 59 -21.88 -19.85 -6.85
CA LYS A 59 -21.48 -21.14 -6.29
C LYS A 59 -22.27 -21.51 -5.03
N ALA A 60 -22.52 -20.56 -4.13
CA ALA A 60 -23.35 -20.82 -2.95
C ALA A 60 -24.79 -21.24 -3.32
N ARG A 61 -25.29 -20.79 -4.48
CA ARG A 61 -26.63 -21.12 -4.98
C ARG A 61 -26.68 -22.42 -5.79
N ASN A 62 -25.57 -22.83 -6.40
CA ASN A 62 -25.51 -24.00 -7.29
C ASN A 62 -24.62 -25.09 -6.70
N LYS A 63 -25.13 -26.32 -6.56
CA LYS A 63 -24.34 -27.47 -6.09
C LYS A 63 -23.33 -27.92 -7.15
N GLY A 64 -22.22 -27.20 -7.24
CA GLY A 64 -21.12 -27.45 -8.17
C GLY A 64 -20.96 -26.36 -9.23
N ALA A 65 -19.74 -26.24 -9.76
CA ALA A 65 -19.40 -25.36 -10.87
C ALA A 65 -19.28 -26.16 -12.17
N SER A 66 -19.74 -25.61 -13.29
CA SER A 66 -19.49 -26.20 -14.61
C SER A 66 -18.02 -26.05 -15.00
N ILE A 67 -17.50 -26.94 -15.84
CA ILE A 67 -16.13 -26.86 -16.36
C ILE A 67 -15.88 -25.50 -17.07
N ALA A 68 -16.88 -24.98 -17.78
CA ALA A 68 -16.80 -23.68 -18.43
C ALA A 68 -16.66 -22.52 -17.42
N PHE A 69 -17.35 -22.61 -16.27
CA PHE A 69 -17.22 -21.62 -15.20
C PHE A 69 -15.82 -21.66 -14.57
N GLU A 70 -15.28 -22.86 -14.30
CA GLU A 70 -13.93 -23.06 -13.78
C GLU A 70 -12.86 -22.46 -14.71
N GLN A 71 -12.96 -22.74 -16.01
CA GLN A 71 -12.04 -22.20 -17.01
C GLN A 71 -12.12 -20.67 -17.09
N SER A 72 -13.33 -20.10 -17.05
CA SER A 72 -13.54 -18.65 -17.04
C SER A 72 -12.95 -18.01 -15.78
N ALA A 73 -13.16 -18.61 -14.62
CA ALA A 73 -12.67 -18.08 -13.36
C ALA A 73 -11.13 -18.14 -13.27
N LEU A 74 -10.52 -19.21 -13.79
CA LEU A 74 -9.06 -19.31 -13.92
C LEU A 74 -8.48 -18.30 -14.93
N ALA A 75 -9.18 -18.05 -16.04
CA ALA A 75 -8.74 -17.03 -17.00
C ALA A 75 -8.76 -15.62 -16.37
N GLN A 76 -9.81 -15.32 -15.60
CA GLN A 76 -9.95 -14.05 -14.88
C GLN A 76 -8.87 -13.88 -13.81
N SER A 77 -8.55 -14.94 -13.06
CA SER A 77 -7.48 -14.86 -12.06
C SER A 77 -6.10 -14.67 -12.66
N LYS A 78 -5.81 -15.34 -13.78
CA LYS A 78 -4.57 -15.10 -14.55
C LYS A 78 -4.48 -13.69 -15.08
N SER A 79 -5.61 -13.08 -15.45
CA SER A 79 -5.66 -11.67 -15.81
C SER A 79 -5.34 -10.77 -14.62
N ALA A 80 -5.99 -11.01 -13.48
CA ALA A 80 -5.72 -10.29 -12.24
C ALA A 80 -4.26 -10.40 -11.81
N LEU A 81 -3.62 -11.56 -11.95
CA LEU A 81 -2.20 -11.73 -11.66
C LEU A 81 -1.31 -10.84 -12.56
N ARG A 82 -1.63 -10.71 -13.85
CA ARG A 82 -0.90 -9.80 -14.76
C ARG A 82 -1.12 -8.34 -14.40
N SER A 83 -2.34 -7.97 -14.04
CA SER A 83 -2.68 -6.60 -13.61
C SER A 83 -1.97 -6.26 -12.30
N ALA A 84 -1.96 -7.16 -11.32
CA ALA A 84 -1.20 -7.01 -10.07
C ALA A 84 0.30 -6.88 -10.35
N GLY A 85 0.88 -7.75 -11.19
CA GLY A 85 2.30 -7.64 -11.56
C GLY A 85 2.64 -6.34 -12.29
N SER A 86 1.71 -5.77 -13.06
CA SER A 86 1.90 -4.47 -13.71
C SER A 86 1.81 -3.33 -12.71
N LEU A 87 0.79 -3.36 -11.84
CA LEU A 87 0.59 -2.41 -10.75
C LEU A 87 1.82 -2.34 -9.82
N SER A 88 2.33 -3.49 -9.39
CA SER A 88 3.50 -3.56 -8.50
C SER A 88 4.78 -3.08 -9.15
N ARG A 89 5.01 -3.41 -10.42
CA ARG A 89 6.19 -2.91 -11.15
C ARG A 89 6.15 -1.40 -11.30
N SER A 90 5.00 -0.85 -11.70
CA SER A 90 4.81 0.60 -11.80
C SER A 90 5.02 1.30 -10.46
N ALA A 91 4.44 0.77 -9.38
CA ALA A 91 4.61 1.30 -8.03
C ALA A 91 6.08 1.27 -7.57
N MET A 92 6.78 0.16 -7.81
CA MET A 92 8.21 0.03 -7.49
C MET A 92 9.09 0.96 -8.33
N THR A 93 8.79 1.16 -9.61
CA THR A 93 9.51 2.12 -10.46
C THR A 93 9.37 3.54 -9.93
N VAL A 94 8.16 3.95 -9.53
CA VAL A 94 7.93 5.27 -8.92
C VAL A 94 8.64 5.37 -7.57
N LEU A 95 8.58 4.33 -6.74
CA LEU A 95 9.27 4.29 -5.45
C LEU A 95 10.80 4.40 -5.62
N GLN A 96 11.38 3.64 -6.54
CA GLN A 96 12.82 3.68 -6.86
C GLN A 96 13.23 5.09 -7.29
N GLN A 97 12.46 5.72 -8.18
CA GLN A 97 12.70 7.09 -8.61
C GLN A 97 12.57 8.09 -7.44
N ALA A 98 11.56 7.93 -6.59
CA ALA A 98 11.32 8.77 -5.42
C ALA A 98 12.48 8.69 -4.40
N THR A 99 13.05 7.49 -4.23
CA THR A 99 14.21 7.26 -3.38
C THR A 99 15.47 7.86 -3.99
N HIS A 100 15.74 7.64 -5.28
CA HIS A 100 16.95 8.16 -5.95
C HIS A 100 17.01 9.69 -6.03
N THR A 101 15.86 10.33 -6.19
CA THR A 101 15.75 11.80 -6.27
C THR A 101 15.74 12.47 -4.90
N GLY A 102 15.67 11.70 -3.80
CA GLY A 102 15.53 12.24 -2.44
C GLY A 102 14.11 12.75 -2.13
N TRP A 103 13.20 12.76 -3.10
CA TRP A 103 11.83 13.26 -2.94
C TRP A 103 11.06 12.55 -1.83
N LEU A 104 11.20 11.22 -1.71
CA LEU A 104 10.55 10.47 -0.63
C LEU A 104 11.03 10.92 0.76
N HIS A 105 12.28 11.40 0.87
CA HIS A 105 12.85 11.88 2.12
C HIS A 105 12.20 13.18 2.54
N GLU A 106 12.07 14.11 1.59
CA GLU A 106 11.45 15.41 1.80
C GLU A 106 9.99 15.26 2.20
N VAL A 107 9.24 14.42 1.47
CA VAL A 107 7.85 14.08 1.82
C VAL A 107 7.78 13.56 3.26
N HIS A 108 8.57 12.55 3.61
CA HIS A 108 8.58 12.01 4.98
C HIS A 108 8.98 13.05 6.04
N SER A 109 9.96 13.90 5.76
CA SER A 109 10.42 14.95 6.66
C SER A 109 9.34 16.01 6.89
N ASN A 110 8.68 16.47 5.82
CA ASN A 110 7.59 17.43 5.88
C ASN A 110 6.41 16.86 6.67
N PHE A 111 6.05 15.60 6.45
CA PHE A 111 5.00 14.94 7.23
C PHE A 111 5.38 14.76 8.70
N THR A 112 6.61 14.35 9.00
CA THR A 112 7.10 14.25 10.39
C THR A 112 6.97 15.61 11.10
N ALA A 113 7.43 16.69 10.45
CA ALA A 113 7.33 18.04 10.99
C ALA A 113 5.86 18.49 11.16
N ALA A 114 5.02 18.24 10.16
CA ALA A 114 3.62 18.61 10.20
C ALA A 114 2.88 17.89 11.33
N VAL A 115 3.07 16.58 11.48
CA VAL A 115 2.48 15.78 12.57
C VAL A 115 3.00 16.22 13.94
N ALA A 116 4.29 16.54 14.07
CA ALA A 116 4.86 17.09 15.32
C ALA A 116 4.15 18.37 15.75
N THR A 117 3.79 19.24 14.80
CA THR A 117 3.09 20.51 15.09
C THR A 117 1.58 20.34 15.29
N SER A 118 0.93 19.42 14.56
CA SER A 118 -0.52 19.22 14.64
C SER A 118 -0.94 18.35 15.83
N GLY A 119 -0.06 17.46 16.30
CA GLY A 119 -0.39 16.37 17.20
C GLY A 119 -0.91 15.13 16.44
N GLU A 120 -1.39 14.13 17.19
CA GLU A 120 -1.87 12.86 16.64
C GLU A 120 -2.98 13.04 15.60
N VAL A 121 -2.79 12.42 14.43
CA VAL A 121 -3.69 12.53 13.27
C VAL A 121 -4.35 11.18 12.98
N GLN A 122 -5.66 11.18 12.76
CA GLN A 122 -6.40 9.97 12.37
C GLN A 122 -6.38 9.78 10.84
N VAL A 123 -6.18 8.54 10.37
CA VAL A 123 -6.18 8.19 8.95
C VAL A 123 -7.51 8.54 8.27
N ALA A 124 -8.64 8.30 8.95
CA ALA A 124 -9.96 8.65 8.42
C ALA A 124 -10.16 10.16 8.25
N ASP A 125 -9.55 10.98 9.13
CA ASP A 125 -9.62 12.45 9.01
C ASP A 125 -8.81 12.95 7.83
N LEU A 126 -7.62 12.37 7.59
CA LEU A 126 -6.79 12.65 6.41
C LEU A 126 -7.52 12.32 5.12
N TRP A 127 -8.15 11.13 5.05
CA TRP A 127 -8.92 10.74 3.88
C TRP A 127 -10.09 11.70 3.62
N ARG A 128 -10.83 12.06 4.68
CA ARG A 128 -11.95 13.00 4.56
C ARG A 128 -11.52 14.36 4.02
N GLN A 129 -10.32 14.83 4.37
CA GLN A 129 -9.77 16.06 3.81
C GLN A 129 -9.51 15.95 2.31
N VAL A 130 -8.78 14.90 1.91
CA VAL A 130 -8.47 14.62 0.50
C VAL A 130 -9.75 14.48 -0.33
N ARG A 131 -10.75 13.77 0.20
CA ARG A 131 -12.01 13.51 -0.48
C ARG A 131 -12.87 14.76 -0.67
N ASN A 132 -12.82 15.68 0.29
CA ASN A 132 -13.60 16.92 0.28
C ASN A 132 -12.91 18.05 -0.50
N ASP A 133 -11.68 17.86 -0.96
CA ASP A 133 -10.96 18.83 -1.79
C ASP A 133 -11.45 18.76 -3.25
N PRO A 134 -12.09 19.81 -3.80
CA PRO A 134 -12.59 19.80 -5.17
C PRO A 134 -11.48 19.71 -6.23
N ALA A 135 -10.30 20.26 -5.95
CA ALA A 135 -9.18 20.23 -6.87
C ALA A 135 -8.62 18.80 -6.98
N PHE A 136 -8.51 18.09 -5.85
CA PHE A 136 -8.09 16.69 -5.86
C PHE A 136 -9.11 15.78 -6.53
N ALA A 137 -10.41 15.99 -6.27
CA ALA A 137 -11.46 15.22 -6.94
C ALA A 137 -11.40 15.40 -8.49
N THR A 138 -11.15 16.63 -8.94
CA THR A 138 -10.97 16.93 -10.37
C THR A 138 -9.71 16.28 -10.93
N HIS A 139 -8.60 16.31 -10.18
CA HIS A 139 -7.34 15.66 -10.55
C HIS A 139 -7.51 14.15 -10.72
N LEU A 140 -8.18 13.47 -9.79
CA LEU A 140 -8.47 12.04 -9.90
C LEU A 140 -9.33 11.71 -11.13
N ALA A 141 -10.32 12.54 -11.44
CA ALA A 141 -11.14 12.38 -12.64
C ALA A 141 -10.31 12.58 -13.92
N GLN A 142 -9.39 13.55 -13.95
CA GLN A 142 -8.48 13.79 -15.07
C GLN A 142 -7.49 12.65 -15.30
N LEU A 143 -7.06 11.98 -14.23
CA LEU A 143 -6.24 10.77 -14.29
C LEU A 143 -7.03 9.54 -14.76
N GLY A 144 -8.34 9.67 -14.96
CA GLY A 144 -9.20 8.58 -15.41
C GLY A 144 -9.53 7.58 -14.31
N LEU A 145 -9.44 7.97 -13.03
CA LEU A 145 -9.77 7.06 -11.93
C LEU A 145 -11.27 6.72 -11.95
N GLY A 146 -11.58 5.42 -12.06
CA GLY A 146 -12.95 4.94 -12.03
C GLY A 146 -13.67 5.25 -10.70
N ALA A 147 -14.97 5.54 -10.78
CA ALA A 147 -15.82 5.76 -9.61
C ALA A 147 -15.82 4.57 -8.63
N ASP A 148 -15.56 3.37 -9.14
CA ASP A 148 -15.46 2.14 -8.34
C ASP A 148 -14.24 2.18 -7.40
N VAL A 149 -13.09 2.68 -7.86
CA VAL A 149 -11.89 2.80 -7.02
C VAL A 149 -12.11 3.82 -5.92
N LEU A 150 -12.72 4.95 -6.25
CA LEU A 150 -13.06 5.99 -5.28
C LEU A 150 -14.05 5.48 -4.22
N THR A 151 -15.05 4.71 -4.65
CA THR A 151 -15.99 4.07 -3.73
C THR A 151 -15.27 3.10 -2.79
N ALA A 152 -14.34 2.29 -3.31
CA ALA A 152 -13.51 1.42 -2.48
C ALA A 152 -12.66 2.23 -1.48
N CYS A 153 -12.06 3.35 -1.91
CA CYS A 153 -11.34 4.25 -0.99
C CYS A 153 -12.26 4.76 0.12
N ASP A 154 -13.46 5.23 -0.22
CA ASP A 154 -14.44 5.73 0.75
C ASP A 154 -14.89 4.63 1.73
N GLU A 155 -15.17 3.42 1.25
CA GLU A 155 -15.55 2.27 2.08
C GLU A 155 -14.44 1.86 3.06
N HIS A 156 -13.17 1.90 2.66
CA HIS A 156 -12.07 1.38 3.46
C HIS A 156 -11.37 2.43 4.33
N LEU A 157 -11.29 3.68 3.88
CA LEU A 157 -10.54 4.73 4.58
C LEU A 157 -11.43 5.57 5.50
N ALA A 158 -12.72 5.72 5.19
CA ALA A 158 -13.62 6.49 6.06
C ALA A 158 -13.82 5.82 7.43
N THR A 159 -13.61 4.50 7.54
CA THR A 159 -13.76 3.72 8.77
C THR A 159 -12.43 3.26 9.38
N ALA A 160 -11.29 3.68 8.82
CA ALA A 160 -9.98 3.28 9.30
C ALA A 160 -9.71 3.82 10.72
N GLN A 161 -9.35 2.92 11.65
CA GLN A 161 -9.11 3.24 13.06
C GLN A 161 -7.61 3.43 13.39
N GLY A 162 -6.81 3.77 12.37
CA GLY A 162 -5.38 4.03 12.52
C GLY A 162 -5.09 5.50 12.83
N SER A 163 -4.08 5.74 13.67
CA SER A 163 -3.56 7.07 13.94
C SER A 163 -2.05 7.15 13.70
N VAL A 164 -1.58 8.34 13.39
CA VAL A 164 -0.17 8.66 13.19
C VAL A 164 0.21 9.75 14.17
N VAL A 165 1.28 9.51 14.91
CA VAL A 165 1.86 10.46 15.86
C VAL A 165 3.35 10.57 15.63
N GLU A 166 3.93 11.72 15.91
CA GLU A 166 5.38 11.87 15.89
C GLU A 166 5.96 11.46 17.26
N ARG A 167 7.05 10.69 17.25
CA ARG A 167 7.83 10.36 18.44
C ARG A 167 9.32 10.31 18.10
N ASN A 168 10.12 11.17 18.73
CA ASN A 168 11.59 11.17 18.62
C ASN A 168 12.12 11.32 17.17
N GLY A 169 11.48 12.18 16.38
CA GLY A 169 11.80 12.44 14.96
C GLY A 169 11.36 11.33 14.01
N ALA A 170 10.44 10.47 14.43
CA ALA A 170 9.92 9.35 13.65
C ALA A 170 8.38 9.37 13.65
N LEU A 171 7.78 8.91 12.55
CA LEU A 171 6.33 8.72 12.48
C LEU A 171 5.99 7.37 13.10
N VAL A 172 5.19 7.38 14.15
CA VAL A 172 4.68 6.19 14.81
C VAL A 172 3.24 5.97 14.39
N MET A 173 2.99 4.84 13.77
CA MET A 173 1.65 4.41 13.39
C MET A 173 1.08 3.53 14.51
N ARG A 174 -0.11 3.89 14.98
CA ARG A 174 -0.85 3.18 16.01
C ARG A 174 -2.18 2.68 15.47
N GLN A 175 -2.59 1.51 15.93
CA GLN A 175 -3.90 0.98 15.61
C GLN A 175 -4.39 0.01 16.68
N GLY A 176 -5.35 0.45 17.49
CA GLY A 176 -5.94 -0.39 18.55
C GLY A 176 -4.88 -1.10 19.39
N SER A 177 -4.92 -2.44 19.40
CA SER A 177 -3.98 -3.30 20.13
C SER A 177 -2.81 -3.83 19.28
N ALA A 178 -2.68 -3.39 18.03
CA ALA A 178 -1.58 -3.83 17.15
C ALA A 178 -0.23 -3.21 17.60
N PRO A 179 0.90 -3.90 17.35
CA PRO A 179 2.22 -3.33 17.61
C PRO A 179 2.42 -1.99 16.92
N GLU A 180 2.99 -1.02 17.63
CA GLU A 180 3.35 0.28 17.05
C GLU A 180 4.41 0.09 15.95
N ILE A 181 4.19 0.74 14.81
CA ILE A 181 5.16 0.75 13.70
C ILE A 181 5.89 2.08 13.73
N VAL A 182 7.22 2.04 13.84
CA VAL A 182 8.07 3.24 13.90
C VAL A 182 8.76 3.44 12.56
N LEU A 183 8.29 4.43 11.80
CA LEU A 183 8.88 4.85 10.53
C LEU A 183 9.97 5.90 10.78
N GLY A 184 11.20 5.49 10.51
CA GLY A 184 12.35 6.38 10.55
C GLY A 184 12.52 7.13 9.23
N GLY A 185 13.13 8.32 9.31
CA GLY A 185 13.62 8.98 8.11
C GLY A 185 14.63 8.10 7.38
N MET A 186 14.71 8.25 6.05
CA MET A 186 15.73 7.53 5.29
C MET A 186 17.13 7.98 5.73
N PRO A 187 18.06 7.04 5.99
CA PRO A 187 19.41 7.41 6.38
C PRO A 187 20.07 8.19 5.24
N GLN A 188 20.50 9.44 5.50
CA GLN A 188 21.19 10.28 4.53
C GLN A 188 22.71 10.11 4.61
N GLY A 189 23.40 10.38 3.49
CA GLY A 189 24.86 10.37 3.42
C GLY A 189 25.48 8.96 3.39
N ARG A 190 26.80 8.89 3.64
CA ARG A 190 27.54 7.62 3.66
C ARG A 190 26.96 6.70 4.75
N PRO A 191 26.70 5.42 4.44
CA PRO A 191 26.28 4.44 5.45
C PRO A 191 27.25 4.46 6.62
N ARG A 192 26.73 4.54 7.84
CA ARG A 192 27.56 4.61 9.05
C ARG A 192 27.82 3.23 9.61
N THR A 193 26.95 2.26 9.31
CA THR A 193 27.05 0.88 9.76
C THR A 193 26.88 -0.12 8.60
N VAL A 194 27.32 -1.36 8.82
CA VAL A 194 27.08 -2.49 7.89
C VAL A 194 25.58 -2.79 7.78
N VAL A 195 24.83 -2.60 8.85
CA VAL A 195 23.38 -2.76 8.88
C VAL A 195 22.71 -1.74 7.96
N ASP A 196 23.16 -0.48 7.95
CA ASP A 196 22.66 0.55 7.03
C ASP A 196 22.91 0.18 5.56
N LEU A 197 24.09 -0.40 5.26
CA LEU A 197 24.43 -0.88 3.92
C LEU A 197 23.51 -2.03 3.49
N LEU A 198 23.29 -3.00 4.37
CA LEU A 198 22.45 -4.16 4.09
C LEU A 198 20.98 -3.77 3.90
N GLN A 199 20.47 -2.80 4.67
CA GLN A 199 19.10 -2.30 4.50
C GLN A 199 18.91 -1.61 3.15
N ARG A 200 19.79 -0.66 2.81
CA ARG A 200 19.72 0.07 1.53
C ARG A 200 19.88 -0.87 0.35
N GLY A 201 20.84 -1.80 0.44
CA GLY A 201 21.07 -2.84 -0.57
C GLY A 201 19.89 -3.80 -0.72
N GLY A 202 19.29 -4.23 0.39
CA GLY A 202 18.13 -5.13 0.40
C GLY A 202 16.87 -4.49 -0.17
N ALA A 203 16.57 -3.23 0.19
CA ALA A 203 15.44 -2.48 -0.35
C ALA A 203 15.60 -2.27 -1.87
N ALA A 204 16.78 -1.84 -2.33
CA ALA A 204 17.07 -1.69 -3.75
C ALA A 204 16.96 -3.03 -4.50
N ALA A 205 17.54 -4.10 -3.95
CA ALA A 205 17.45 -5.44 -4.54
C ALA A 205 16.01 -5.95 -4.63
N LEU A 206 15.15 -5.64 -3.64
CA LEU A 206 13.73 -5.98 -3.68
C LEU A 206 12.99 -5.22 -4.77
N MET A 207 13.22 -3.91 -4.87
CA MET A 207 12.65 -3.09 -5.95
C MET A 207 13.06 -3.65 -7.31
N ASP A 208 14.35 -3.90 -7.53
CA ASP A 208 14.87 -4.45 -8.79
C ASP A 208 14.29 -5.85 -9.08
N HIS A 209 14.12 -6.69 -8.06
CA HIS A 209 13.53 -8.01 -8.21
C HIS A 209 12.07 -7.94 -8.70
N VAL A 210 11.26 -7.08 -8.09
CA VAL A 210 9.85 -6.89 -8.45
C VAL A 210 9.73 -6.22 -9.83
N ILE A 211 10.53 -5.17 -10.10
CA ILE A 211 10.56 -4.45 -11.39
C ILE A 211 10.91 -5.41 -12.53
N ALA A 212 11.93 -6.26 -12.32
CA ALA A 212 12.36 -7.24 -13.31
C ALA A 212 11.36 -8.41 -13.50
N GLY A 213 10.31 -8.50 -12.68
CA GLY A 213 9.31 -9.58 -12.76
C GLY A 213 9.90 -10.97 -12.53
N ARG A 214 10.97 -11.08 -11.74
CA ARG A 214 11.68 -12.34 -11.53
C ARG A 214 10.82 -13.30 -10.68
N PRO A 215 10.66 -14.58 -11.10
CA PRO A 215 10.00 -15.58 -10.28
C PRO A 215 10.93 -16.11 -9.18
N GLY A 216 10.43 -16.23 -7.94
CA GLY A 216 11.16 -16.86 -6.83
C GLY A 216 10.87 -16.21 -5.48
N PRO A 217 11.42 -16.75 -4.36
CA PRO A 217 11.45 -16.02 -3.11
C PRO A 217 12.29 -14.75 -3.34
N GLY A 218 11.63 -13.59 -3.26
CA GLY A 218 12.30 -12.30 -3.35
C GLY A 218 13.36 -12.15 -2.25
N PRO A 219 14.27 -11.18 -2.39
CA PRO A 219 15.28 -10.94 -1.37
C PRO A 219 14.62 -10.63 -0.02
N THR A 220 15.08 -11.28 1.04
CA THR A 220 14.58 -11.06 2.39
C THR A 220 15.04 -9.69 2.88
N LEU A 221 14.10 -8.88 3.37
CA LEU A 221 14.44 -7.62 4.04
C LEU A 221 14.77 -7.90 5.51
N THR A 222 16.01 -7.64 5.90
CA THR A 222 16.40 -7.59 7.32
C THR A 222 16.28 -6.15 7.80
N VAL A 223 15.30 -5.88 8.65
CA VAL A 223 15.07 -4.55 9.23
C VAL A 223 15.28 -4.61 10.74
N PRO A 224 16.01 -3.67 11.35
CA PRO A 224 16.09 -3.54 12.80
C PRO A 224 14.71 -3.26 13.40
N ALA A 225 14.46 -3.77 14.59
CA ALA A 225 13.16 -3.65 15.24
C ALA A 225 12.81 -2.23 15.71
N ASP A 226 13.77 -1.28 15.72
CA ASP A 226 13.60 0.04 16.34
C ASP A 226 13.14 1.14 15.38
N ARG A 227 13.62 1.15 14.13
CA ARG A 227 13.21 2.11 13.09
C ARG A 227 13.27 1.51 11.69
N ILE A 228 12.16 1.58 10.98
CA ILE A 228 12.04 1.07 9.61
C ILE A 228 12.23 2.22 8.62
N PRO A 229 13.15 2.10 7.65
CA PRO A 229 13.22 3.02 6.52
C PRO A 229 11.94 2.98 5.67
N VAL A 230 11.37 4.15 5.35
CA VAL A 230 10.10 4.26 4.60
C VAL A 230 10.14 3.55 3.25
N ASP A 231 11.25 3.63 2.53
CA ASP A 231 11.44 2.98 1.24
C ASP A 231 11.41 1.45 1.35
N ALA A 232 12.12 0.90 2.34
CA ALA A 232 12.08 -0.53 2.64
C ALA A 232 10.67 -0.98 3.06
N PHE A 233 9.99 -0.17 3.87
CA PHE A 233 8.63 -0.43 4.35
C PHE A 233 7.61 -0.54 3.21
N VAL A 234 7.63 0.43 2.29
CA VAL A 234 6.71 0.49 1.15
C VAL A 234 7.04 -0.60 0.13
N ALA A 235 8.34 -0.84 -0.13
CA ALA A 235 8.77 -1.92 -1.01
C ALA A 235 8.33 -3.30 -0.49
N ALA A 236 8.48 -3.55 0.83
CA ALA A 236 7.99 -4.78 1.46
C ALA A 236 6.48 -4.96 1.26
N GLY A 237 5.72 -3.89 1.43
CA GLY A 237 4.27 -3.87 1.23
C GLY A 237 3.84 -4.24 -0.18
N ILE A 238 4.44 -3.60 -1.19
CA ILE A 238 4.15 -3.88 -2.59
C ILE A 238 4.53 -5.33 -2.94
N ALA A 239 5.68 -5.81 -2.47
CA ALA A 239 6.12 -7.18 -2.71
C ALA A 239 5.17 -8.21 -2.05
N LEU A 240 4.71 -7.98 -0.81
CA LEU A 240 3.74 -8.85 -0.14
C LEU A 240 2.44 -8.95 -0.93
N ALA A 241 1.86 -7.81 -1.27
CA ALA A 241 0.57 -7.79 -1.93
C ALA A 241 0.64 -8.49 -3.30
N SER A 242 1.74 -8.30 -4.02
CA SER A 242 2.03 -9.04 -5.27
C SER A 242 2.05 -10.55 -5.04
N LYS A 243 2.74 -10.99 -3.98
CA LYS A 243 2.82 -12.40 -3.60
C LYS A 243 1.45 -12.96 -3.22
N GLN A 244 0.62 -12.22 -2.49
CA GLN A 244 -0.72 -12.66 -2.10
C GLN A 244 -1.61 -12.94 -3.32
N VAL A 245 -1.57 -12.07 -4.34
CA VAL A 245 -2.32 -12.30 -5.60
C VAL A 245 -1.76 -13.50 -6.37
N ALA A 246 -0.43 -13.70 -6.36
CA ALA A 246 0.20 -14.87 -6.97
C ALA A 246 -0.19 -16.18 -6.26
N ASP A 247 -0.12 -16.22 -4.93
CA ASP A 247 -0.51 -17.37 -4.12
C ASP A 247 -2.01 -17.65 -4.19
N HIS A 248 -2.84 -16.61 -4.36
CA HIS A 248 -4.26 -16.77 -4.65
C HIS A 248 -4.47 -17.44 -6.02
N THR A 249 -3.76 -17.00 -7.05
CA THR A 249 -3.87 -17.56 -8.41
C THR A 249 -3.42 -19.02 -8.44
N ARG A 250 -2.28 -19.33 -7.81
CA ARG A 250 -1.79 -20.72 -7.66
C ARG A 250 -2.80 -21.60 -6.94
N ARG A 251 -3.39 -21.13 -5.85
CA ARG A 251 -4.44 -21.90 -5.14
C ARG A 251 -5.65 -22.19 -6.02
N MET A 252 -6.06 -21.27 -6.90
CA MET A 252 -7.12 -21.56 -7.87
C MET A 252 -6.69 -22.55 -8.96
N GLU A 253 -5.42 -22.55 -9.36
CA GLU A 253 -4.86 -23.56 -10.26
C GLU A 253 -4.84 -24.96 -9.62
N ASP A 254 -4.45 -25.04 -8.34
CA ASP A 254 -4.27 -26.30 -7.62
C ASP A 254 -5.59 -26.92 -7.13
N THR A 255 -6.52 -26.09 -6.63
CA THR A 255 -7.73 -26.58 -5.94
C THR A 255 -9.03 -26.41 -6.73
N GLY A 256 -9.00 -25.62 -7.80
CA GLY A 256 -10.20 -25.23 -8.54
C GLY A 256 -11.05 -24.18 -7.82
N VAL A 257 -11.81 -23.39 -8.58
CA VAL A 257 -12.65 -22.31 -8.07
C VAL A 257 -13.87 -22.84 -7.30
N ALA A 258 -14.30 -24.06 -7.59
CA ALA A 258 -15.33 -24.81 -6.87
C ALA A 258 -14.99 -25.14 -5.41
N THR A 259 -13.77 -24.91 -4.92
CA THR A 259 -13.42 -25.15 -3.49
C THR A 259 -12.83 -23.93 -2.80
N TYR A 260 -12.27 -22.98 -3.53
CA TYR A 260 -11.71 -21.77 -2.94
C TYR A 260 -12.78 -20.78 -2.44
N GLU A 261 -12.86 -20.58 -1.11
CA GLU A 261 -13.80 -19.65 -0.44
C GLU A 261 -13.16 -18.33 0.02
N GLY A 262 -11.84 -18.17 -0.15
CA GLY A 262 -11.13 -17.04 0.42
C GLY A 262 -11.67 -15.70 -0.08
N ASN A 263 -11.96 -14.77 0.84
CA ASN A 263 -12.01 -13.34 0.57
C ASN A 263 -10.61 -12.78 0.83
N ASP A 264 -10.10 -11.91 -0.05
CA ASP A 264 -8.79 -11.28 0.17
C ASP A 264 -8.91 -9.76 0.29
N PRO A 265 -9.26 -9.25 1.48
CA PRO A 265 -9.37 -7.81 1.73
C PRO A 265 -8.03 -7.08 1.57
N ALA A 266 -6.89 -7.78 1.68
CA ALA A 266 -5.57 -7.19 1.52
C ALA A 266 -5.33 -6.72 0.06
N THR A 267 -5.92 -7.41 -0.92
CA THR A 267 -5.86 -7.00 -2.33
C THR A 267 -6.53 -5.64 -2.56
N ILE A 268 -7.65 -5.31 -1.89
CA ILE A 268 -8.30 -4.01 -2.07
C ILE A 268 -7.46 -2.89 -1.45
N LEU A 269 -6.92 -3.10 -0.24
CA LEU A 269 -6.01 -2.14 0.39
C LEU A 269 -4.76 -1.90 -0.43
N PHE A 270 -4.26 -2.95 -1.09
CA PHE A 270 -3.17 -2.84 -2.05
C PHE A 270 -3.52 -1.94 -3.24
N ILE A 271 -4.68 -2.16 -3.86
CA ILE A 271 -5.13 -1.33 -4.99
C ILE A 271 -5.25 0.13 -4.55
N ILE A 272 -5.94 0.39 -3.43
CA ILE A 272 -6.17 1.74 -2.90
C ILE A 272 -4.84 2.44 -2.61
N GLY A 273 -3.93 1.78 -1.88
CA GLY A 273 -2.70 2.43 -1.47
C GLY A 273 -1.76 2.71 -2.66
N VAL A 274 -1.69 1.83 -3.68
CA VAL A 274 -0.91 2.14 -4.91
C VAL A 274 -1.54 3.29 -5.68
N VAL A 275 -2.87 3.30 -5.83
CA VAL A 275 -3.59 4.38 -6.52
C VAL A 275 -3.33 5.73 -5.83
N LEU A 276 -3.46 5.79 -4.50
CA LEU A 276 -3.21 7.02 -3.74
C LEU A 276 -1.75 7.46 -3.80
N LEU A 277 -0.81 6.52 -3.73
CA LEU A 277 0.61 6.79 -3.86
C LEU A 277 0.92 7.45 -5.22
N ILE A 278 0.38 6.90 -6.31
CA ILE A 278 0.67 7.36 -7.67
C ILE A 278 -0.10 8.64 -8.00
N ALA A 279 -1.37 8.74 -7.66
CA ALA A 279 -2.16 9.95 -7.86
C ALA A 279 -1.60 11.13 -7.05
N GLY A 280 -1.23 10.88 -5.79
CA GLY A 280 -0.57 11.84 -4.91
C GLY A 280 0.81 12.24 -5.42
N ALA A 281 1.59 11.30 -5.96
CA ALA A 281 2.86 11.62 -6.62
C ALA A 281 2.63 12.57 -7.81
N ILE A 282 1.81 12.18 -8.79
CA ILE A 282 1.57 12.98 -9.99
C ILE A 282 1.07 14.39 -9.64
N GLY A 283 0.13 14.50 -8.69
CA GLY A 283 -0.42 15.78 -8.24
C GLY A 283 0.62 16.65 -7.52
N SER A 284 1.43 16.05 -6.64
CA SER A 284 2.50 16.76 -5.93
C SER A 284 3.56 17.29 -6.90
N PHE A 285 3.98 16.45 -7.85
CA PHE A 285 4.92 16.85 -8.89
C PHE A 285 4.38 17.96 -9.79
N ALA A 286 3.09 17.88 -10.16
CA ALA A 286 2.51 18.86 -11.07
C ALA A 286 2.26 20.23 -10.42
N THR A 287 2.06 20.30 -9.09
CA THR A 287 1.45 21.49 -8.46
C THR A 287 2.15 22.05 -7.23
N CYS A 288 3.16 21.36 -6.69
CA CYS A 288 3.90 21.83 -5.50
C CYS A 288 5.10 22.74 -5.81
N ASP A 289 5.45 22.93 -7.08
CA ASP A 289 6.54 23.81 -7.47
C ASP A 289 6.10 25.29 -7.38
N SER A 290 6.51 25.97 -6.32
CA SER A 290 6.19 27.38 -6.07
C SER A 290 6.86 28.34 -7.05
N ASP A 291 7.94 27.92 -7.71
CA ASP A 291 8.65 28.75 -8.70
C ASP A 291 7.92 28.73 -10.05
N ASN A 292 7.07 27.72 -10.29
CA ASN A 292 6.25 27.60 -11.48
C ASN A 292 4.83 28.15 -11.29
N THR A 293 4.72 29.47 -11.34
CA THR A 293 3.45 30.21 -11.16
C THR A 293 2.30 29.82 -12.10
N THR A 294 2.58 29.14 -13.22
CA THR A 294 1.55 28.68 -14.16
C THR A 294 0.89 27.35 -13.78
N LEU A 295 1.58 26.52 -13.00
CA LEU A 295 1.15 25.18 -12.61
C LEU A 295 0.95 25.04 -11.09
N TYR A 296 1.45 26.00 -10.31
CA TYR A 296 1.31 26.02 -8.87
C TYR A 296 -0.16 26.10 -8.44
N ASN A 297 -0.59 25.09 -7.69
CA ASN A 297 -1.90 25.05 -7.05
C ASN A 297 -1.71 24.55 -5.61
N PRO A 298 -1.75 25.44 -4.60
CA PRO A 298 -1.43 25.08 -3.23
C PRO A 298 -2.41 24.05 -2.64
N ASP A 299 -3.71 24.15 -2.96
CA ASP A 299 -4.72 23.24 -2.43
C ASP A 299 -4.54 21.83 -3.03
N LEU A 300 -4.35 21.73 -4.34
CA LEU A 300 -4.07 20.45 -4.99
C LEU A 300 -2.73 19.86 -4.52
N CYS A 301 -1.71 20.68 -4.28
CA CYS A 301 -0.43 20.22 -3.75
C CYS A 301 -0.60 19.54 -2.38
N ILE A 302 -1.31 20.18 -1.44
CA ILE A 302 -1.50 19.63 -0.08
C ILE A 302 -2.33 18.36 -0.13
N ALA A 303 -3.45 18.37 -0.86
CA ALA A 303 -4.29 17.19 -1.01
C ALA A 303 -3.51 16.02 -1.63
N SER A 304 -2.65 16.30 -2.61
CA SER A 304 -1.78 15.31 -3.24
C SER A 304 -0.71 14.77 -2.29
N GLN A 305 -0.12 15.61 -1.45
CA GLN A 305 0.82 15.17 -0.41
C GLN A 305 0.12 14.26 0.61
N ILE A 306 -1.08 14.64 1.07
CA ILE A 306 -1.84 13.80 2.03
C ILE A 306 -2.22 12.47 1.38
N ALA A 307 -2.68 12.47 0.12
CA ALA A 307 -2.98 11.24 -0.62
C ALA A 307 -1.74 10.35 -0.76
N LEU A 308 -0.58 10.94 -1.11
CA LEU A 308 0.69 10.23 -1.19
C LEU A 308 1.04 9.58 0.16
N PHE A 309 0.93 10.33 1.26
CA PHE A 309 1.20 9.83 2.59
C PHE A 309 0.27 8.66 2.98
N LEU A 310 -1.02 8.79 2.70
CA LEU A 310 -1.99 7.71 2.90
C LEU A 310 -1.61 6.47 2.07
N GLY A 311 -1.18 6.64 0.83
CA GLY A 311 -0.69 5.54 -0.01
C GLY A 311 0.52 4.84 0.60
N LEU A 312 1.50 5.59 1.10
CA LEU A 312 2.70 5.06 1.77
C LEU A 312 2.35 4.27 3.03
N VAL A 313 1.46 4.84 3.86
CA VAL A 313 0.94 4.22 5.09
C VAL A 313 0.25 2.89 4.76
N LEU A 314 -0.65 2.86 3.78
CA LEU A 314 -1.39 1.65 3.42
C LEU A 314 -0.49 0.55 2.85
N MET A 315 0.46 0.90 1.97
CA MET A 315 1.47 -0.05 1.49
C MET A 315 2.28 -0.62 2.64
N GLY A 316 2.75 0.27 3.49
CA GLY A 316 3.61 -0.06 4.60
C GLY A 316 2.97 -0.96 5.64
N VAL A 317 1.72 -0.68 6.04
CA VAL A 317 0.95 -1.54 6.96
C VAL A 317 0.84 -2.96 6.43
N GLY A 318 0.68 -3.13 5.11
CA GLY A 318 0.78 -4.44 4.46
C GLY A 318 2.17 -5.07 4.66
N GLY A 319 3.25 -4.31 4.44
CA GLY A 319 4.63 -4.77 4.58
C GLY A 319 5.04 -5.20 6.00
N TRP A 320 4.49 -4.56 7.04
CA TRP A 320 4.77 -4.91 8.44
C TRP A 320 4.42 -6.36 8.77
N ALA A 321 3.33 -6.89 8.22
CA ALA A 321 2.91 -8.27 8.42
C ALA A 321 3.93 -9.31 7.92
N LEU A 322 4.76 -8.95 6.92
CA LEU A 322 5.88 -9.79 6.47
C LEU A 322 7.13 -9.63 7.34
N LEU A 323 7.44 -8.40 7.74
CA LEU A 323 8.72 -8.08 8.39
C LEU A 323 8.84 -8.69 9.79
N THR A 324 7.73 -8.96 10.47
CA THR A 324 7.75 -9.49 11.84
C THR A 324 7.64 -11.01 11.93
N ASN A 325 7.53 -11.75 10.81
CA ASN A 325 7.22 -13.19 10.80
C ASN A 325 6.05 -13.59 11.73
N ALA A 326 5.17 -12.65 12.07
CA ALA A 326 4.03 -12.94 12.91
C ALA A 326 3.06 -13.75 12.05
N ALA A 327 2.74 -14.97 12.48
CA ALA A 327 1.72 -15.86 11.93
C ALA A 327 0.29 -15.28 12.04
N ALA A 328 0.12 -13.98 11.80
CA ALA A 328 -1.10 -13.22 11.96
C ALA A 328 -1.52 -12.62 10.62
N THR A 329 -1.82 -13.51 9.65
CA THR A 329 -2.79 -13.21 8.59
C THR A 329 -4.17 -12.78 9.14
N ALA A 330 -4.40 -12.95 10.45
CA ALA A 330 -5.56 -12.43 11.18
C ALA A 330 -5.58 -10.90 11.39
N GLY A 331 -4.47 -10.19 11.18
CA GLY A 331 -4.36 -8.75 11.49
C GLY A 331 -4.84 -7.80 10.39
N ILE A 332 -4.78 -8.19 9.11
CA ILE A 332 -5.02 -7.25 8.00
C ILE A 332 -6.49 -6.81 7.92
N ALA A 333 -7.42 -7.65 8.43
CA ALA A 333 -8.80 -7.24 8.63
C ALA A 333 -8.95 -6.26 9.84
N GLY A 334 -8.18 -6.44 10.91
CA GLY A 334 -8.15 -5.47 12.02
C GLY A 334 -7.51 -4.13 11.63
N LEU A 335 -6.66 -4.13 10.60
CA LEU A 335 -5.94 -2.96 10.10
C LEU A 335 -6.82 -1.97 9.28
N ALA A 336 -7.99 -2.38 8.79
CA ALA A 336 -8.91 -1.50 8.06
C ALA A 336 -10.36 -1.51 8.59
N PHE A 337 -10.76 -2.53 9.34
CA PHE A 337 -12.14 -2.73 9.76
C PHE A 337 -12.18 -2.76 11.29
N GLY A 338 -12.66 -1.68 11.89
CA GLY A 338 -12.98 -1.66 13.32
C GLY A 338 -13.74 -2.91 13.77
N ALA A 339 -13.61 -3.26 15.05
CA ALA A 339 -14.04 -4.48 15.75
C ALA A 339 -15.46 -5.03 15.43
N GLY A 340 -15.68 -5.45 14.19
CA GLY A 340 -16.99 -5.83 13.65
C GLY A 340 -16.93 -7.02 12.68
N PHE A 341 -15.80 -7.74 12.63
CA PHE A 341 -15.73 -9.07 12.01
C PHE A 341 -15.69 -10.13 13.12
N PRO A 342 -16.83 -10.50 13.73
CA PRO A 342 -16.86 -11.63 14.62
C PRO A 342 -16.80 -12.90 13.77
N VAL A 343 -15.98 -13.87 14.20
CA VAL A 343 -16.04 -15.29 13.83
C VAL A 343 -15.56 -15.66 12.42
N LEU A 344 -14.24 -15.84 12.27
CA LEU A 344 -13.69 -17.00 11.53
C LEU A 344 -12.27 -17.34 12.01
N LEU A 345 -12.02 -17.12 13.31
CA LEU A 345 -10.77 -17.40 14.02
C LEU A 345 -10.52 -18.91 14.25
N LEU A 346 -11.36 -19.81 13.72
CA LEU A 346 -11.30 -21.25 14.01
C LEU A 346 -11.08 -22.15 12.78
N ALA A 347 -11.13 -21.64 11.55
CA ALA A 347 -10.93 -22.48 10.37
C ALA A 347 -9.48 -22.54 9.86
N VAL A 348 -8.62 -21.57 10.23
CA VAL A 348 -7.21 -21.55 9.80
C VAL A 348 -6.28 -22.20 10.83
N LEU A 349 -6.69 -22.28 12.10
CA LEU A 349 -5.91 -22.93 13.17
C LEU A 349 -6.06 -24.46 13.22
N GLY A 350 -6.76 -25.07 12.26
CA GLY A 350 -6.96 -26.51 12.17
C GLY A 350 -5.92 -27.28 11.34
N PHE A 351 -4.94 -26.61 10.71
CA PHE A 351 -4.05 -27.27 9.75
C PHE A 351 -2.55 -26.94 9.92
N GLU A 352 -2.12 -26.54 11.12
CA GLU A 352 -0.69 -26.50 11.50
C GLU A 352 -0.22 -27.77 12.25
N ALA A 353 -1.00 -28.86 12.24
CA ALA A 353 -0.59 -30.13 12.85
C ALA A 353 -0.70 -31.30 11.85
N ALA A 354 0.09 -31.30 10.78
CA ALA A 354 0.41 -32.51 10.01
C ALA A 354 1.52 -32.30 8.97
N ILE A 355 2.74 -31.94 9.39
CA ILE A 355 3.98 -32.42 8.74
C ILE A 355 5.00 -32.62 9.86
N ASP A 356 4.86 -33.75 10.55
CA ASP A 356 5.95 -34.41 11.26
C ASP A 356 6.64 -35.26 10.19
N VAL A 357 7.89 -34.93 9.83
CA VAL A 357 8.73 -35.86 9.06
C VAL A 357 9.95 -36.15 9.91
N ASP A 358 9.76 -37.19 10.70
CA ASP A 358 10.79 -38.09 11.20
C ASP A 358 11.63 -38.57 10.00
N ILE A 359 12.93 -38.28 10.02
CA ILE A 359 13.91 -38.99 9.19
C ILE A 359 14.96 -39.55 10.13
N THR A 360 14.64 -40.69 10.72
CA THR A 360 15.61 -41.72 11.05
C THR A 360 15.87 -42.53 9.78
N VAL A 361 17.13 -42.64 9.34
CA VAL A 361 17.71 -43.91 8.87
C VAL A 361 19.21 -43.88 9.15
N ASP A 362 19.61 -44.80 10.02
CA ASP A 362 20.97 -45.22 10.38
C ASP A 362 21.78 -45.77 9.19
N ASP A 363 23.10 -45.74 9.35
CA ASP A 363 24.17 -46.56 8.75
C ASP A 363 23.78 -47.55 7.62
N PHE A 364 24.39 -47.37 6.44
CA PHE A 364 25.37 -48.28 5.84
C PHE A 364 26.04 -47.66 4.60
#